data_AF-A0A0F2TA15-F1
#
_entry.id   AF-A0A0F2TA15-F1
#
_cell.length_a   1.000
_cell.length_b   1.000
_cell.length_c   1.000
_cell.angle_alpha   90.00
_cell.angle_beta   90.00
_cell.angle_gamma   90.00
#
_symmetry.space_group_name_H-M   'P 1'
#
loop_
_entity.id
_entity.type
_entity.pdbx_description
1 polymer ?
#
loop_
_entity_poly.entity_id
_entity_poly.type
_entity_poly.pdbx_seq_one_letter_code
_entity_poly.pdbx_strand_id
1 'polypeptide(L)'
;MNRITRLAVGAAGAAAMLAVPAPALAQPGAAAAATVTTCGYSGLQAGLGTKVCADVTGGSVVIYGQIGLAGPPSPDTPWPPAPRELITRLSAEVVGGPSLGSVSGRTVFTVSTVRVDGISATVACGSVVHATFALEAVWPVLGPVTADVPVNC
;
A
#
# COMPACT_ATOMS: atom_id res chain seq x y z
N MET A 1 23.26 -26.82 48.95
CA MET A 1 22.32 -25.70 49.19
C MET A 1 20.92 -26.28 49.38
N ASN A 2 20.32 -25.96 50.53
CA ASN A 2 18.91 -26.10 50.90
C ASN A 2 17.96 -25.73 49.74
N ARG A 3 16.69 -26.18 49.60
CA ARG A 3 15.75 -27.06 50.31
C ARG A 3 14.43 -26.97 49.48
N ILE A 4 13.69 -28.09 49.33
CA ILE A 4 12.21 -28.19 49.62
C ILE A 4 11.25 -27.42 48.67
N THR A 5 10.13 -27.91 48.12
CA THR A 5 9.29 -29.12 48.22
C THR A 5 8.23 -29.09 47.10
N ARG A 6 7.72 -30.28 46.75
CA ARG A 6 6.40 -30.49 46.13
C ARG A 6 5.25 -30.39 47.15
N LEU A 7 4.01 -30.33 46.65
CA LEU A 7 2.66 -30.48 47.27
C LEU A 7 1.88 -29.15 47.27
N ALA A 8 0.80 -28.94 46.49
CA ALA A 8 -0.49 -29.64 46.31
C ALA A 8 -1.57 -29.26 47.35
N VAL A 9 -2.78 -29.01 46.82
CA VAL A 9 -4.12 -29.07 47.45
C VAL A 9 -4.68 -27.82 48.14
N GLY A 10 -5.94 -27.51 47.78
CA GLY A 10 -6.96 -26.81 48.59
C GLY A 10 -7.25 -25.39 48.09
N ALA A 11 -8.49 -24.91 47.92
CA ALA A 11 -9.79 -25.40 48.35
C ALA A 11 -10.90 -24.82 47.45
N ALA A 12 -12.01 -25.55 47.37
CA ALA A 12 -13.28 -25.08 46.82
C ALA A 12 -13.81 -23.89 47.64
N GLY A 13 -14.36 -22.89 46.96
CA GLY A 13 -15.06 -21.77 47.57
C GLY A 13 -16.11 -21.23 46.61
N ALA A 14 -17.28 -21.87 46.60
CA ALA A 14 -18.48 -21.30 46.02
C ALA A 14 -18.94 -20.16 46.94
N ALA A 15 -18.87 -18.92 46.45
CA ALA A 15 -19.59 -17.79 47.01
C ALA A 15 -20.31 -17.07 45.87
N ALA A 16 -21.60 -17.38 45.72
CA ALA A 16 -22.52 -16.57 44.95
C ALA A 16 -22.62 -15.19 45.64
N MET A 17 -22.06 -14.16 45.01
CA MET A 17 -22.42 -12.77 45.31
C MET A 17 -22.92 -12.13 44.02
N LEU A 18 -24.12 -11.56 44.14
CA LEU A 18 -24.89 -10.88 43.12
C LEU A 18 -24.08 -9.74 42.50
N ALA A 19 -23.41 -9.99 41.38
CA ALA A 19 -22.87 -8.94 40.54
C ALA A 19 -23.98 -8.44 39.62
N VAL A 20 -24.55 -7.30 39.98
CA VAL A 20 -25.36 -6.47 39.09
C VAL A 20 -24.64 -6.33 37.73
N PRO A 21 -25.32 -6.48 36.58
CA PRO A 21 -24.70 -6.17 35.30
C PRO A 21 -24.43 -4.66 35.26
N ALA A 22 -23.18 -4.27 35.51
CA ALA A 22 -22.72 -2.95 35.14
C ALA A 22 -22.87 -2.84 33.61
N PRO A 23 -23.53 -1.81 33.05
CA PRO A 23 -23.50 -1.60 31.63
C PRO A 23 -22.04 -1.41 31.24
N ALA A 24 -21.51 -2.32 30.43
CA ALA A 24 -20.26 -2.12 29.74
C ALA A 24 -20.42 -0.82 28.94
N LEU A 25 -19.79 0.26 29.41
CA LEU A 25 -19.63 1.47 28.64
C LEU A 25 -18.92 1.03 27.36
N ALA A 26 -19.66 1.06 26.25
CA ALA A 26 -19.10 0.84 24.93
C ALA A 26 -17.92 1.81 24.80
N GLN A 27 -16.71 1.24 24.78
CA GLN A 27 -15.52 2.00 24.48
C GLN A 27 -15.80 2.72 23.16
N PRO A 28 -15.64 4.05 23.07
CA PRO A 28 -15.79 4.75 21.81
C PRO A 28 -14.92 4.01 20.79
N GLY A 29 -15.56 3.43 19.77
CA GLY A 29 -14.83 2.73 18.72
C GLY A 29 -13.78 3.69 18.21
N ALA A 30 -12.51 3.28 18.24
CA ALA A 30 -11.42 4.07 17.71
C ALA A 30 -11.85 4.57 16.33
N ALA A 31 -11.94 5.89 16.16
CA ALA A 31 -12.34 6.47 14.89
C ALA A 31 -11.45 5.86 13.81
N ALA A 32 -12.06 5.20 12.82
CA ALA A 32 -11.31 4.61 11.73
C ALA A 32 -10.48 5.71 11.06
N ALA A 33 -9.17 5.55 11.04
CA ALA A 33 -8.29 6.49 10.38
C ALA A 33 -8.71 6.63 8.91
N ALA A 34 -8.91 7.85 8.44
CA ALA A 34 -9.28 8.11 7.05
C ALA A 34 -8.10 7.76 6.13
N THR A 35 -8.40 7.13 5.00
CA THR A 35 -7.40 6.86 3.95
C THR A 35 -7.33 8.05 3.00
N VAL A 36 -6.14 8.63 2.84
CA VAL A 36 -5.86 9.71 1.89
C VAL A 36 -5.06 9.14 0.72
N THR A 37 -5.64 9.20 -0.47
CA THR A 37 -4.97 8.80 -1.71
C THR A 37 -4.28 10.00 -2.34
N THR A 38 -2.98 9.90 -2.56
CA THR A 38 -2.17 10.90 -3.28
C THR A 38 -1.56 10.25 -4.51
N CYS A 39 -1.70 10.87 -5.69
CA CYS A 39 -1.08 10.40 -6.92
C CYS A 39 -0.12 11.47 -7.46
N GLY A 40 1.03 11.02 -7.98
CA GLY A 40 1.92 11.86 -8.75
C GLY A 40 1.34 12.21 -10.12
N TYR A 41 2.08 13.04 -10.85
CA TYR A 41 1.75 13.38 -12.21
C TYR A 41 1.76 12.15 -13.11
N SER A 42 0.80 12.09 -14.02
CA SER A 42 0.80 11.06 -15.05
C SER A 42 1.88 11.35 -16.10
N GLY A 43 2.66 10.33 -16.46
CA GLY A 43 3.63 10.36 -17.55
C GLY A 43 3.30 9.32 -18.62
N LEU A 44 3.88 9.51 -19.80
CA LEU A 44 3.75 8.56 -20.90
C LEU A 44 4.91 7.59 -20.89
N GLN A 45 4.63 6.28 -20.79
CA GLN A 45 5.66 5.24 -20.84
C GLN A 45 5.19 4.14 -21.79
N ALA A 46 6.01 3.77 -22.78
CA ALA A 46 5.67 2.76 -23.79
C ALA A 46 4.33 2.99 -24.51
N GLY A 47 3.92 4.26 -24.69
CA GLY A 47 2.63 4.62 -25.30
C GLY A 47 1.42 4.48 -24.38
N LEU A 48 1.64 4.25 -23.09
CA LEU A 48 0.63 4.10 -22.05
C LEU A 48 0.70 5.27 -21.07
N GLY A 49 -0.46 5.65 -20.52
CA GLY A 49 -0.54 6.58 -19.41
C GLY A 49 -0.15 5.87 -18.13
N THR A 50 0.86 6.38 -17.44
CA THR A 50 1.39 5.80 -16.20
C THR A 50 1.37 6.82 -15.10
N LYS A 51 1.10 6.40 -13.88
CA LYS A 51 1.25 7.23 -12.67
C LYS A 51 1.56 6.35 -11.48
N VAL A 52 2.13 6.96 -10.44
CA VAL A 52 2.31 6.31 -9.15
C VAL A 52 1.39 6.97 -8.13
N CYS A 53 0.78 6.16 -7.28
CA CYS A 53 -0.15 6.59 -6.26
C CYS A 53 0.20 5.93 -4.93
N ALA A 54 -0.22 6.58 -3.84
CA ALA A 54 -0.09 6.04 -2.50
C ALA A 54 -1.38 6.30 -1.72
N ASP A 55 -1.82 5.27 -1.01
CA ASP A 55 -2.91 5.33 -0.05
C ASP A 55 -2.29 5.41 1.36
N VAL A 56 -2.55 6.50 2.07
CA VAL A 56 -2.04 6.75 3.43
C VAL A 56 -3.17 6.61 4.43
N THR A 57 -3.04 5.71 5.41
CA THR A 57 -4.01 5.51 6.47
C THR A 57 -3.29 5.59 7.82
N GLY A 58 -3.40 6.74 8.49
CA GLY A 58 -2.59 7.03 9.67
C GLY A 58 -1.10 7.02 9.32
N GLY A 59 -0.31 6.14 9.96
CA GLY A 59 1.11 5.94 9.65
C GLY A 59 1.40 4.86 8.59
N SER A 60 0.38 4.19 8.06
CA SER A 60 0.54 3.14 7.05
C SER A 60 0.44 3.72 5.64
N VAL A 61 1.37 3.36 4.77
CA VAL A 61 1.40 3.81 3.37
C VAL A 61 1.41 2.59 2.46
N VAL A 62 0.51 2.57 1.48
CA VAL A 62 0.45 1.57 0.42
C VAL A 62 0.70 2.25 -0.92
N ILE A 63 1.76 1.86 -1.60
CA ILE A 63 2.22 2.49 -2.84
C ILE A 63 1.97 1.52 -4.00
N TYR A 64 1.44 2.06 -5.08
CA TYR A 64 1.11 1.31 -6.28
C TYR A 64 1.31 2.13 -7.56
N GLY A 65 1.67 1.45 -8.63
CA GLY A 65 1.64 2.00 -9.98
C GLY A 65 0.24 1.84 -10.60
N GLN A 66 -0.11 2.74 -11.51
CA GLN A 66 -1.25 2.57 -12.41
C GLN A 66 -0.81 2.72 -13.85
N ILE A 67 -1.32 1.84 -14.71
CA ILE A 67 -1.08 1.81 -16.15
C ILE A 67 -2.42 1.88 -16.85
N GLY A 68 -2.59 2.81 -17.78
CA GLY A 68 -3.81 3.02 -18.55
C GLY A 68 -3.50 3.43 -19.97
N LEU A 69 -4.56 3.65 -20.77
CA LEU A 69 -4.40 4.22 -22.10
C LEU A 69 -3.93 5.68 -21.97
N ALA A 70 -2.98 6.07 -22.81
CA ALA A 70 -2.47 7.43 -22.89
C ALA A 70 -3.48 8.44 -23.48
N GLY A 71 -4.56 7.95 -24.10
CA GLY A 71 -5.58 8.73 -24.77
C GLY A 71 -6.61 7.84 -25.49
N PRO A 72 -7.61 8.43 -26.15
CA PRO A 72 -8.57 7.66 -26.94
C PRO A 72 -7.86 6.89 -28.06
N PRO A 73 -8.31 5.67 -28.39
CA PRO A 73 -7.76 4.92 -29.51
C PRO A 73 -7.99 5.68 -30.82
N SER A 74 -7.00 5.66 -31.72
CA SER A 74 -7.14 6.28 -33.04
C SER A 74 -8.19 5.51 -33.87
N PRO A 75 -9.03 6.20 -34.67
CA PRO A 75 -10.18 5.60 -35.36
C PRO A 75 -9.81 4.46 -36.33
N ASP A 76 -8.58 4.45 -36.85
CA ASP A 76 -8.10 3.43 -37.79
C ASP A 76 -7.33 2.27 -37.12
N THR A 77 -7.30 2.22 -35.78
CA THR A 77 -6.58 1.17 -35.05
C THR A 77 -7.48 -0.06 -34.84
N PRO A 78 -7.03 -1.27 -35.20
CA PRO A 78 -7.79 -2.49 -34.91
C PRO A 78 -8.09 -2.62 -33.41
N TRP A 79 -9.37 -2.77 -33.07
CA TRP A 79 -9.84 -2.90 -31.69
C TRP A 79 -10.37 -4.32 -31.41
N PRO A 80 -10.02 -4.95 -30.28
CA PRO A 80 -9.15 -4.44 -29.22
C PRO A 80 -7.65 -4.53 -29.58
N PRO A 81 -6.80 -3.65 -29.02
CA PRO A 81 -5.36 -3.81 -29.13
C PRO A 81 -4.93 -5.16 -28.54
N ALA A 82 -3.90 -5.75 -29.14
CA ALA A 82 -3.31 -6.99 -28.65
C ALA A 82 -2.78 -6.80 -27.20
N PRO A 83 -2.93 -7.81 -26.33
CA PRO A 83 -2.34 -7.78 -24.99
C PRO A 83 -0.84 -7.50 -25.05
N ARG A 84 -0.38 -6.60 -24.18
CA ARG A 84 1.02 -6.20 -24.06
C ARG A 84 1.55 -6.66 -22.71
N GLU A 85 2.58 -7.50 -22.73
CA GLU A 85 3.34 -7.83 -21.53
C GLU A 85 4.30 -6.67 -21.22
N LEU A 86 4.22 -6.17 -20.00
CA LEU A 86 5.02 -5.05 -19.50
C LEU A 86 5.84 -5.54 -18.32
N ILE A 87 7.12 -5.17 -18.30
CA ILE A 87 7.95 -5.34 -17.11
C ILE A 87 7.79 -4.05 -16.29
N THR A 88 7.38 -4.19 -15.04
CA THR A 88 7.10 -3.07 -14.15
C THR A 88 8.16 -3.02 -13.06
N ARG A 89 8.49 -1.82 -12.62
CA ARG A 89 9.37 -1.59 -11.49
C ARG A 89 8.80 -0.48 -10.64
N LEU A 90 8.55 -0.78 -9.37
CA LEU A 90 8.07 0.13 -8.35
C LEU A 90 9.12 0.18 -7.24
N SER A 91 9.53 1.37 -6.85
CA SER A 91 10.41 1.57 -5.70
C SER A 91 9.92 2.73 -4.87
N ALA A 92 10.20 2.68 -3.57
CA ALA A 92 9.89 3.78 -2.68
C ALA A 92 10.92 3.93 -1.56
N GLU A 93 11.08 5.16 -1.12
CA GLU A 93 11.98 5.55 -0.04
C GLU A 93 11.43 6.75 0.70
N VAL A 94 11.84 6.92 1.96
CA VAL A 94 11.58 8.16 2.69
C VAL A 94 12.63 9.17 2.27
N VAL A 95 12.23 10.39 1.91
CA VAL A 95 13.16 11.46 1.51
C VAL A 95 14.15 11.73 2.65
N GLY A 96 15.45 11.53 2.39
CA GLY A 96 16.51 11.66 3.40
C GLY A 96 16.53 10.55 4.46
N GLY A 97 15.80 9.45 4.24
CA GLY A 97 15.63 8.35 5.16
C GLY A 97 15.88 6.96 4.53
N PRO A 98 15.34 5.89 5.12
CA PRO A 98 15.52 4.53 4.62
C PRO A 98 14.67 4.24 3.37
N SER A 99 15.13 3.27 2.58
CA SER A 99 14.32 2.68 1.51
C SER A 99 13.16 1.88 2.11
N LEU A 100 11.97 2.01 1.52
CA LEU A 100 10.79 1.21 1.84
C LEU A 100 10.72 -0.09 1.03
N GLY A 101 11.59 -0.22 0.03
CA GLY A 101 11.73 -1.40 -0.81
C GLY A 101 11.56 -1.13 -2.29
N SER A 102 11.70 -2.20 -3.07
CA SER A 102 11.46 -2.19 -4.52
C SER A 102 10.86 -3.51 -4.96
N VAL A 103 9.89 -3.45 -5.85
CA VAL A 103 9.24 -4.60 -6.47
C VAL A 103 9.38 -4.47 -7.98
N SER A 104 9.69 -5.58 -8.64
CA SER A 104 9.61 -5.69 -10.09
C SER A 104 8.82 -6.92 -10.45
N GLY A 105 8.04 -6.82 -11.52
CA GLY A 105 7.15 -7.89 -11.94
C GLY A 105 6.76 -7.77 -13.40
N ARG A 106 5.94 -8.74 -13.84
CA ARG A 106 5.32 -8.69 -15.14
C ARG A 106 3.84 -8.38 -15.00
N THR A 107 3.33 -7.56 -15.89
CA THR A 107 1.93 -7.17 -15.93
C THR A 107 1.44 -7.21 -17.36
N VAL A 108 0.30 -7.85 -17.58
CA VAL A 108 -0.33 -7.88 -18.91
C VAL A 108 -1.34 -6.74 -18.99
N PHE A 109 -1.09 -5.80 -19.89
CA PHE A 109 -2.01 -4.73 -20.21
C PHE A 109 -2.84 -5.11 -21.44
N THR A 110 -4.16 -4.97 -21.35
CA THR A 110 -5.08 -5.25 -22.46
C THR A 110 -5.73 -3.96 -22.95
N VAL A 111 -6.70 -3.44 -22.20
CA VAL A 111 -7.48 -2.24 -22.54
C VAL A 111 -7.97 -1.46 -21.33
N SER A 112 -7.91 -2.05 -20.13
CA SER A 112 -8.37 -1.46 -18.88
C SER A 112 -7.20 -0.97 -18.03
N THR A 113 -7.44 0.04 -17.19
CA THR A 113 -6.45 0.48 -16.20
C THR A 113 -6.02 -0.69 -15.31
N VAL A 114 -4.71 -0.95 -15.25
CA VAL A 114 -4.12 -1.96 -14.41
C VAL A 114 -3.44 -1.30 -13.22
N ARG A 115 -3.67 -1.85 -12.03
CA ARG A 115 -3.00 -1.48 -10.78
C ARG A 115 -1.85 -2.46 -10.53
N VAL A 116 -0.69 -1.92 -10.17
CA VAL A 116 0.51 -2.68 -9.80
C VAL A 116 0.82 -2.35 -8.35
N ASP A 117 0.32 -3.17 -7.45
CA ASP A 117 0.63 -3.08 -6.02
C ASP A 117 2.01 -3.68 -5.74
N GLY A 118 2.72 -3.15 -4.74
CA GLY A 118 4.02 -3.72 -4.38
C GLY A 118 4.61 -3.30 -3.05
N ILE A 119 4.31 -2.11 -2.54
CA ILE A 119 4.99 -1.63 -1.33
C ILE A 119 3.95 -1.21 -0.30
N SER A 120 3.98 -1.86 0.86
CA SER A 120 3.26 -1.42 2.05
C SER A 120 4.25 -1.27 3.19
N ALA A 121 4.23 -0.11 3.85
CA ALA A 121 5.16 0.21 4.92
C ALA A 121 4.53 1.13 5.95
N THR A 122 5.04 1.08 7.17
CA THR A 122 4.73 2.04 8.22
C THR A 122 5.83 3.08 8.28
N VAL A 123 5.47 4.36 8.22
CA VAL A 123 6.40 5.50 8.22
C VAL A 123 5.94 6.54 9.23
N ALA A 124 6.89 7.31 9.75
CA ALA A 124 6.60 8.32 10.76
C ALA A 124 5.78 9.48 10.18
N CYS A 125 4.83 10.00 10.96
CA CYS A 125 4.06 11.20 10.62
C CYS A 125 4.99 12.38 10.29
N GLY A 126 4.63 13.15 9.27
CA GLY A 126 5.43 14.28 8.79
C GLY A 126 6.57 13.89 7.84
N SER A 127 6.75 12.61 7.53
CA SER A 127 7.69 12.15 6.51
C SER A 127 7.15 12.39 5.10
N VAL A 128 8.05 12.52 4.13
CA VAL A 128 7.71 12.50 2.70
C VAL A 128 8.24 11.21 2.10
N VAL A 129 7.37 10.46 1.44
CA VAL A 129 7.73 9.24 0.72
C VAL A 129 7.92 9.59 -0.75
N HIS A 130 9.13 9.35 -1.26
CA HIS A 130 9.41 9.41 -2.68
C HIS A 130 9.15 8.04 -3.30
N ALA A 131 8.21 7.98 -4.24
CA ALA A 131 7.86 6.78 -4.97
C ALA A 131 8.21 6.93 -6.45
N THR A 132 8.73 5.87 -7.05
CA THR A 132 9.12 5.84 -8.46
C THR A 132 8.50 4.61 -9.12
N PHE A 133 7.86 4.82 -10.27
CA PHE A 133 7.29 3.75 -11.07
C PHE A 133 7.82 3.83 -12.51
N ALA A 134 8.24 2.70 -13.04
CA ALA A 134 8.78 2.59 -14.39
C ALA A 134 8.21 1.37 -15.11
N LEU A 135 7.96 1.54 -16.41
CA LEU A 135 7.78 0.45 -17.33
C LEU A 135 9.10 0.20 -18.06
N GLU A 136 9.60 -1.02 -17.98
CA GLU A 136 10.66 -1.48 -18.86
C GLU A 136 10.00 -2.04 -20.13
N ALA A 137 10.29 -1.39 -21.26
CA ALA A 137 9.91 -1.87 -22.59
C ALA A 137 11.15 -1.93 -23.47
N VAL A 138 11.10 -2.76 -24.51
CA VAL A 138 12.18 -2.91 -25.51
C VAL A 138 12.42 -1.61 -26.31
N TRP A 139 11.51 -0.65 -26.25
CA TRP A 139 11.59 0.65 -26.95
C TRP A 139 11.96 1.78 -25.97
N PRO A 140 12.57 2.89 -26.43
CA PRO A 140 13.02 3.97 -25.56
C PRO A 140 11.86 4.51 -24.73
N VAL A 141 11.88 4.21 -23.44
CA VAL A 141 10.85 4.64 -22.49
C VAL A 141 11.22 6.05 -22.03
N LEU A 142 10.28 6.98 -22.14
CA LEU A 142 10.37 8.24 -21.41
C LEU A 142 10.50 7.91 -19.92
N GLY A 143 11.27 8.72 -19.19
CA GLY A 143 11.76 8.42 -17.84
C GLY A 143 10.69 7.97 -16.83
N PRO A 144 11.11 7.40 -15.70
CA PRO A 144 10.20 6.94 -14.65
C PRO A 144 9.26 8.06 -14.18
N VAL A 145 8.03 7.69 -13.83
CA VAL A 145 7.10 8.61 -13.16
C VAL A 145 7.38 8.58 -11.66
N THR A 146 7.33 9.75 -11.03
CA THR A 146 7.60 9.91 -9.60
C THR A 146 6.44 10.59 -8.88
N ALA A 147 6.34 10.35 -7.58
CA ALA A 147 5.48 11.10 -6.68
C ALA A 147 6.16 11.31 -5.34
N ASP A 148 5.99 12.50 -4.80
CA ASP A 148 6.30 12.82 -3.41
C ASP A 148 5.00 12.85 -2.62
N VAL A 149 4.88 11.94 -1.65
CA VAL A 149 3.67 11.74 -0.87
C VAL A 149 3.94 12.14 0.58
N PRO A 150 3.36 13.25 1.06
CA PRO A 150 3.43 13.62 2.46
C PRO A 150 2.55 12.68 3.30
N VAL A 151 3.10 12.18 4.40
CA VAL A 151 2.40 11.31 5.35
C VAL A 151 1.85 12.17 6.47
N ASN A 152 0.59 12.56 6.32
CA ASN A 152 -0.11 13.35 7.31
C ASN A 152 -0.95 12.41 8.19
N CYS A 153 -0.46 12.20 9.40
CA CYS A 153 -1.22 11.77 10.56
C CYS A 153 -1.16 12.89 11.61
#